data_AF-A0A523TM73-F1
#
_entry.id   AF-A0A523TM73-F1
#
_cell.length_a   1.000
_cell.length_b   1.000
_cell.length_c   1.000
_cell.angle_alpha   90.00
_cell.angle_beta   90.00
_cell.angle_gamma   90.00
#
_symmetry.space_group_name_H-M   'P 1'
#
loop_
_entity.id
_entity.type
_entity.pdbx_description
1 polymer ?
#
loop_
_entity_poly.entity_id
_entity_poly.type
_entity_poly.pdbx_seq_one_letter_code
_entity_poly.pdbx_strand_id
1 'polypeptide(L)'
;MKNRKSYDAVNNEKLVKRCRRIINRFSDLRDVKAISKLSYDESYVVSKYHLIHELVKIGKPAIPGLLESIRNKNHLVRELVVRALGEIGDATITPALIKMLKRDDRRRVQLGTIRALQKIIGVSFSAQKRTSGNAQQREVVNKWLNWWKENKTYYKNSKNRQPVSV
;
A
#
# COMPACT_ATOMS: atom_id res chain seq x y z
N MET A 1 -9.87 19.66 -33.08
CA MET A 1 -8.75 19.16 -32.26
C MET A 1 -9.28 18.65 -30.92
N LYS A 2 -9.46 17.32 -30.76
CA LYS A 2 -9.87 16.75 -29.46
C LYS A 2 -8.71 16.88 -28.48
N ASN A 3 -8.91 17.69 -27.45
CA ASN A 3 -7.90 18.22 -26.55
C ASN A 3 -7.16 17.08 -25.80
N ARG A 4 -5.83 17.03 -25.86
CA ARG A 4 -4.96 15.97 -25.28
C ARG A 4 -5.30 15.68 -23.80
N LYS A 5 -5.67 16.71 -23.04
CA LYS A 5 -6.14 16.63 -21.64
C LYS A 5 -7.42 15.77 -21.46
N SER A 6 -8.33 15.77 -22.42
CA SER A 6 -9.56 14.96 -22.38
C SER A 6 -9.26 13.49 -22.67
N TYR A 7 -8.31 13.21 -23.57
CA TYR A 7 -7.87 11.85 -23.87
C TYR A 7 -7.14 11.21 -22.67
N ASP A 8 -6.24 11.95 -22.02
CA ASP A 8 -5.50 11.49 -20.85
C ASP A 8 -6.43 11.23 -19.65
N ALA A 9 -7.46 12.07 -19.46
CA ALA A 9 -8.45 11.89 -18.39
C ALA A 9 -9.32 10.63 -18.59
N VAL A 10 -9.82 10.40 -19.82
CA VAL A 10 -10.60 9.19 -20.14
C VAL A 10 -9.76 7.92 -20.00
N ASN A 11 -8.48 7.98 -20.38
CA ASN A 11 -7.58 6.84 -20.24
C ASN A 11 -7.27 6.53 -18.75
N ASN A 12 -7.08 7.57 -17.94
CA ASN A 12 -6.90 7.44 -16.50
C ASN A 12 -8.15 6.83 -15.82
N GLU A 13 -9.34 7.28 -16.19
CA GLU A 13 -10.60 6.71 -15.68
C GLU A 13 -10.75 5.22 -16.01
N LYS A 14 -10.40 4.81 -17.25
CA LYS A 14 -10.39 3.39 -17.65
C LYS A 14 -9.41 2.56 -16.82
N LEU A 15 -8.23 3.11 -16.52
CA LEU A 15 -7.21 2.44 -15.70
C LEU A 15 -7.64 2.33 -14.23
N VAL A 16 -8.24 3.37 -13.66
CA VAL A 16 -8.81 3.33 -12.31
C VAL A 16 -9.93 2.28 -12.22
N LYS A 17 -10.84 2.25 -13.21
CA LYS A 17 -11.92 1.24 -13.30
C LYS A 17 -11.35 -0.18 -13.45
N ARG A 18 -10.23 -0.34 -14.16
CA ARG A 18 -9.51 -1.63 -14.26
C ARG A 18 -8.92 -2.03 -12.91
N CYS A 19 -8.23 -1.13 -12.22
CA CYS A 19 -7.69 -1.39 -10.88
C CYS A 19 -8.78 -1.78 -9.89
N ARG A 20 -9.92 -1.07 -9.89
CA ARG A 20 -11.06 -1.38 -9.02
C ARG A 20 -11.62 -2.77 -9.29
N ARG A 21 -11.76 -3.19 -10.56
CA ARG A 21 -12.21 -4.54 -10.92
C ARG A 21 -11.25 -5.62 -10.41
N ILE A 22 -9.95 -5.40 -10.58
CA ILE A 22 -8.90 -6.30 -10.07
C ILE A 22 -9.05 -6.46 -8.55
N ILE A 23 -9.17 -5.35 -7.81
CA ILE A 23 -9.31 -5.35 -6.35
C ILE A 23 -10.64 -5.98 -5.89
N ASN A 24 -11.73 -5.75 -6.61
CA ASN A 24 -13.04 -6.34 -6.31
C ASN A 24 -13.02 -7.86 -6.49
N ARG A 25 -12.38 -8.37 -7.56
CA ARG A 25 -12.20 -9.81 -7.78
C ARG A 25 -11.59 -10.50 -6.56
N PHE A 26 -10.64 -9.85 -5.87
CA PHE A 26 -10.08 -10.37 -4.63
C PHE A 26 -11.03 -10.24 -3.42
N SER A 27 -11.82 -9.16 -3.37
CA SER A 27 -12.84 -8.95 -2.32
C SER A 27 -13.99 -9.96 -2.40
N ASP A 28 -14.22 -10.51 -3.59
CA ASP A 28 -15.25 -11.50 -3.92
C ASP A 28 -14.76 -12.96 -3.81
N LEU A 29 -13.46 -13.22 -3.55
CA LEU A 29 -12.93 -14.55 -3.16
C LEU A 29 -13.37 -14.93 -1.72
N ARG A 30 -14.61 -14.59 -1.38
CA ARG A 30 -15.08 -14.21 -0.05
C ARG A 30 -15.60 -15.37 0.78
N ASP A 31 -15.27 -16.61 0.47
CA ASP A 31 -15.50 -17.69 1.43
C ASP A 31 -14.18 -18.18 2.02
N VAL A 32 -13.73 -17.47 3.05
CA VAL A 32 -12.66 -17.95 3.94
C VAL A 32 -13.05 -19.28 4.59
N LYS A 33 -14.36 -19.60 4.71
CA LYS A 33 -14.88 -20.92 5.11
C LYS A 33 -14.83 -21.98 4.00
N ALA A 34 -15.00 -21.62 2.73
CA ALA A 34 -14.74 -22.55 1.61
C ALA A 34 -13.23 -22.79 1.45
N ILE A 35 -12.41 -21.78 1.73
CA ILE A 35 -10.94 -21.87 1.73
C ILE A 35 -10.43 -22.70 2.93
N SER A 36 -11.07 -22.67 4.11
CA SER A 36 -10.65 -23.56 5.21
C SER A 36 -10.98 -25.03 4.95
N LYS A 37 -11.84 -25.33 3.96
CA LYS A 37 -12.19 -26.70 3.54
C LYS A 37 -11.38 -27.17 2.33
N LEU A 38 -10.76 -26.24 1.59
CA LEU A 38 -9.76 -26.49 0.57
C LEU A 38 -8.37 -26.32 1.18
N SER A 39 -7.91 -27.40 1.83
CA SER A 39 -6.52 -27.73 2.18
C SER A 39 -5.46 -26.81 1.56
N TYR A 40 -4.60 -26.21 2.40
CA TYR A 40 -3.18 -25.82 2.23
C TYR A 40 -2.54 -25.53 0.85
N ASP A 41 -3.27 -25.33 -0.24
CA ASP A 41 -2.70 -25.32 -1.57
C ASP A 41 -2.41 -23.92 -2.11
N GLU A 42 -1.32 -23.88 -2.86
CA GLU A 42 -0.60 -22.76 -3.49
C GLU A 42 -1.48 -21.74 -4.25
N SER A 43 -2.75 -22.06 -4.52
CA SER A 43 -3.70 -21.26 -5.29
C SER A 43 -3.99 -19.87 -4.71
N TYR A 44 -4.15 -19.73 -3.38
CA TYR A 44 -4.41 -18.42 -2.75
C TYR A 44 -3.18 -17.51 -2.81
N VAL A 45 -1.99 -18.09 -2.61
CA VAL A 45 -0.71 -17.40 -2.65
C VAL A 45 -0.40 -16.95 -4.07
N VAL A 46 -0.57 -17.84 -5.05
CA VAL A 46 -0.41 -17.54 -6.49
C VAL A 46 -1.40 -16.46 -6.93
N SER A 47 -2.66 -16.52 -6.48
CA SER A 47 -3.69 -15.51 -6.82
C SER A 47 -3.36 -14.12 -6.26
N LYS A 48 -2.88 -14.04 -5.01
CA LYS A 48 -2.42 -12.79 -4.39
C LYS A 48 -1.22 -12.18 -5.12
N TYR A 49 -0.19 -12.98 -5.43
CA TYR A 49 1.00 -12.47 -6.13
C TYR A 49 0.68 -12.04 -7.57
N HIS A 50 -0.18 -12.79 -8.27
CA HIS A 50 -0.66 -12.41 -9.59
C HIS A 50 -1.38 -11.06 -9.55
N LEU A 51 -2.25 -10.84 -8.57
CA LEU A 51 -2.98 -9.59 -8.39
C LEU A 51 -2.05 -8.39 -8.17
N ILE A 52 -1.08 -8.54 -7.26
CA ILE A 52 -0.09 -7.49 -6.99
C ILE A 52 0.67 -7.18 -8.28
N HIS A 53 1.13 -8.21 -8.98
CA HIS A 53 1.87 -8.07 -10.23
C HIS A 53 1.07 -7.32 -11.31
N GLU A 54 -0.22 -7.61 -11.46
CA GLU A 54 -1.07 -6.87 -12.40
C GLU A 54 -1.19 -5.37 -12.04
N LEU A 55 -1.37 -5.06 -10.76
CA LEU A 55 -1.47 -3.68 -10.28
C LEU A 55 -0.14 -2.93 -10.45
N VAL A 56 0.98 -3.59 -10.18
CA VAL A 56 2.33 -3.04 -10.36
C VAL A 56 2.65 -2.83 -11.84
N LYS A 57 2.21 -3.73 -12.73
CA LYS A 57 2.35 -3.57 -14.18
C LYS A 57 1.58 -2.36 -14.72
N ILE A 58 0.45 -1.99 -14.08
CA ILE A 58 -0.24 -0.74 -14.40
C ILE A 58 0.59 0.48 -13.95
N GLY A 59 1.30 0.37 -12.82
CA GLY A 59 2.24 1.39 -12.34
C GLY A 59 1.55 2.59 -11.69
N LYS A 60 2.16 3.79 -11.81
CA LYS A 60 1.63 5.03 -11.21
C LYS A 60 0.15 5.34 -11.51
N PRO A 61 -0.39 5.08 -12.71
CA PRO A 61 -1.81 5.23 -12.99
C PRO A 61 -2.74 4.42 -12.07
N ALA A 62 -2.26 3.36 -11.41
CA ALA A 62 -3.05 2.59 -10.46
C ALA A 62 -3.22 3.29 -9.10
N ILE A 63 -2.36 4.26 -8.77
CA ILE A 63 -2.28 4.89 -7.45
C ILE A 63 -3.64 5.45 -6.99
N PRO A 64 -4.41 6.21 -7.78
CA PRO A 64 -5.69 6.75 -7.31
C PRO A 64 -6.68 5.66 -6.87
N GLY A 65 -6.81 4.58 -7.65
CA GLY A 65 -7.70 3.45 -7.32
C GLY A 65 -7.20 2.63 -6.12
N LEU A 66 -5.89 2.49 -5.97
CA LEU A 66 -5.28 1.85 -4.81
C LEU A 66 -5.49 2.68 -3.53
N LEU A 67 -5.33 4.01 -3.61
CA LEU A 67 -5.57 4.91 -2.48
C LEU A 67 -7.03 4.95 -2.03
N GLU A 68 -7.99 4.73 -2.94
CA GLU A 68 -9.39 4.53 -2.57
C GLU A 68 -9.57 3.21 -1.78
N SER A 69 -8.90 2.15 -2.25
CA SER A 69 -9.01 0.79 -1.71
C SER A 69 -8.24 0.57 -0.40
N ILE A 70 -7.40 1.52 0.02
CA ILE A 70 -6.69 1.48 1.30
C ILE A 70 -7.65 1.51 2.51
N ARG A 71 -8.91 1.92 2.30
CA ARG A 71 -9.97 1.96 3.33
C ARG A 71 -10.93 0.77 3.25
N ASN A 72 -10.60 -0.27 2.48
CA ASN A 72 -11.47 -1.43 2.33
C ASN A 72 -11.74 -2.10 3.70
N LYS A 73 -12.98 -2.55 3.93
CA LYS A 73 -13.37 -3.22 5.17
C LYS A 73 -12.58 -4.52 5.40
N ASN A 74 -12.23 -5.23 4.32
CA ASN A 74 -11.42 -6.44 4.38
C ASN A 74 -9.93 -6.08 4.55
N HIS A 75 -9.34 -6.48 5.67
CA HIS A 75 -7.94 -6.23 5.98
C HIS A 75 -6.96 -6.94 5.03
N LEU A 76 -7.36 -8.06 4.41
CA LEU A 76 -6.55 -8.75 3.40
C LEU A 76 -6.41 -7.90 2.13
N VAL A 77 -7.49 -7.23 1.72
CA VAL A 77 -7.47 -6.27 0.60
C VAL A 77 -6.55 -5.10 0.94
N ARG A 78 -6.66 -4.54 2.16
CA ARG A 78 -5.80 -3.44 2.59
C ARG A 78 -4.31 -3.84 2.58
N GLU A 79 -3.99 -5.04 3.04
CA GLU A 79 -2.61 -5.56 3.00
C GLU A 79 -2.07 -5.65 1.56
N LEU A 80 -2.87 -6.16 0.63
CA LEU A 80 -2.51 -6.25 -0.80
C LEU A 80 -2.25 -4.89 -1.42
N VAL A 81 -3.17 -3.96 -1.20
CA VAL A 81 -3.10 -2.60 -1.72
C VAL A 81 -1.81 -1.93 -1.27
N VAL A 82 -1.45 -2.08 0.00
CA VAL A 82 -0.21 -1.51 0.54
C VAL A 82 1.03 -2.13 -0.08
N ARG A 83 1.05 -3.45 -0.29
CA ARG A 83 2.17 -4.12 -0.98
C ARG A 83 2.33 -3.60 -2.40
N ALA A 84 1.23 -3.56 -3.18
CA ALA A 84 1.26 -3.05 -4.54
C ALA A 84 1.73 -1.58 -4.60
N LEU A 85 1.24 -0.73 -3.68
CA LEU A 85 1.68 0.65 -3.55
C LEU A 85 3.18 0.78 -3.23
N GLY A 86 3.71 -0.07 -2.34
CA GLY A 86 5.14 -0.15 -2.04
C GLY A 86 5.99 -0.63 -3.21
N GLU A 87 5.46 -1.54 -4.03
CA GLU A 87 6.13 -2.03 -5.24
C GLU A 87 6.10 -1.01 -6.39
N ILE A 88 5.04 -0.23 -6.52
CA ILE A 88 4.98 0.91 -7.46
C ILE A 88 6.02 1.98 -7.09
N GLY A 89 6.31 2.18 -5.80
CA GLY A 89 7.45 2.97 -5.35
C GLY A 89 7.30 4.49 -5.48
N ASP A 90 6.07 5.02 -5.57
CA ASP A 90 5.87 6.47 -5.74
C ASP A 90 5.98 7.22 -4.39
N ALA A 91 6.99 8.07 -4.23
CA ALA A 91 7.16 8.85 -2.99
C ALA A 91 5.96 9.75 -2.63
N THR A 92 5.14 10.16 -3.60
CA THR A 92 3.98 11.03 -3.38
C THR A 92 2.89 10.37 -2.52
N ILE A 93 2.86 9.04 -2.38
CA ILE A 93 1.88 8.34 -1.54
C ILE A 93 2.28 8.26 -0.05
N THR A 94 3.47 8.74 0.32
CA THR A 94 3.98 8.72 1.69
C THR A 94 2.99 9.27 2.72
N PRO A 95 2.33 10.42 2.51
CA PRO A 95 1.34 10.93 3.47
C PRO A 95 0.16 9.98 3.70
N ALA A 96 -0.27 9.28 2.65
CA ALA A 96 -1.38 8.33 2.72
C ALA A 96 -0.98 7.06 3.49
N LEU A 97 0.22 6.54 3.26
CA LEU A 97 0.76 5.39 4.00
C LEU A 97 0.98 5.71 5.48
N ILE A 98 1.48 6.90 5.82
CA ILE A 98 1.61 7.33 7.22
C ILE A 98 0.25 7.43 7.91
N LYS A 99 -0.75 8.00 7.23
CA LYS A 99 -2.12 8.07 7.75
C LYS A 99 -2.71 6.68 7.98
N MET A 100 -2.39 5.72 7.12
CA MET A 100 -2.82 4.33 7.28
C MET A 100 -2.13 3.67 8.48
N LEU A 101 -0.82 3.85 8.62
CA LEU A 101 -0.03 3.31 9.73
C LEU A 101 -0.60 3.72 11.09
N LYS A 102 -1.10 4.97 11.20
CA LYS A 102 -1.76 5.49 12.41
C LYS A 102 -3.16 4.91 12.67
N ARG A 103 -3.91 4.56 11.61
CA ARG A 103 -5.36 4.26 11.69
C ARG A 103 -5.67 2.78 11.68
N ASP A 104 -4.88 1.96 11.00
CA ASP A 104 -5.13 0.53 10.90
C ASP A 104 -4.71 -0.16 12.20
N ASP A 105 -5.58 -1.01 12.74
CA ASP A 105 -5.35 -1.79 13.94
C ASP A 105 -4.73 -3.17 13.63
N ARG A 106 -4.79 -3.60 12.35
CA ARG A 106 -4.29 -4.91 11.94
C ARG A 106 -2.79 -4.90 11.78
N ARG A 107 -2.12 -5.66 12.64
CA ARG A 107 -0.66 -5.82 12.63
C ARG A 107 -0.07 -6.16 11.27
N ARG A 108 -0.65 -7.10 10.52
CA ARG A 108 -0.15 -7.47 9.19
C ARG A 108 -0.17 -6.29 8.22
N VAL A 109 -1.22 -5.46 8.30
CA VAL A 109 -1.38 -4.29 7.44
C VAL A 109 -0.34 -3.22 7.84
N GLN A 110 -0.21 -2.90 9.13
CA GLN A 110 0.82 -1.96 9.61
C GLN A 110 2.24 -2.39 9.22
N LEU A 111 2.58 -3.68 9.34
CA LEU A 111 3.89 -4.19 8.91
C LEU A 111 4.09 -4.07 7.40
N GLY A 112 3.05 -4.33 6.61
CA GLY A 112 3.07 -4.07 5.17
C GLY A 112 3.33 -2.60 4.88
N THR A 113 2.69 -1.70 5.62
CA THR A 113 2.83 -0.26 5.46
C THR A 113 4.23 0.22 5.82
N ILE A 114 4.82 -0.32 6.90
CA ILE A 114 6.21 -0.06 7.28
C ILE A 114 7.17 -0.49 6.16
N ARG A 115 7.00 -1.69 5.60
CA ARG A 115 7.84 -2.17 4.50
C ARG A 115 7.71 -1.33 3.24
N ALA A 116 6.48 -0.91 2.92
CA ALA A 116 6.23 -0.01 1.80
C ALA A 116 6.92 1.36 2.01
N LEU A 117 6.79 1.94 3.22
CA LEU A 117 7.47 3.18 3.59
C LEU A 117 9.00 3.04 3.52
N GLN A 118 9.56 1.94 4.05
CA GLN A 118 11.00 1.63 3.96
C GLN A 118 11.48 1.59 2.51
N LYS A 119 10.73 0.90 1.64
CA LYS A 119 11.09 0.76 0.22
C LYS A 119 11.00 2.09 -0.54
N ILE A 120 10.00 2.92 -0.22
CA ILE A 120 9.76 4.19 -0.89
C ILE A 120 10.73 5.28 -0.42
N ILE A 121 11.04 5.30 0.87
CA ILE A 121 11.78 6.39 1.53
C ILE A 121 13.26 6.04 1.73
N GLY A 122 13.60 4.75 1.84
CA GLY A 122 14.95 4.27 2.16
C GLY A 122 15.28 4.28 3.65
N VAL A 123 14.42 4.86 4.51
CA VAL A 123 14.61 4.89 5.96
C VAL A 123 14.05 3.64 6.61
N SER A 124 14.77 3.08 7.59
CA SER A 124 14.35 1.91 8.36
C SER A 124 14.48 2.15 9.86
N PHE A 125 13.46 1.71 10.61
CA PHE A 125 13.48 1.73 12.07
C PHE A 125 13.38 0.30 12.61
N SER A 126 14.24 -0.03 13.56
CA SER A 126 14.20 -1.28 14.33
C SER A 126 13.65 -1.04 15.73
N ALA A 127 13.04 -2.07 16.32
CA ALA A 127 12.62 -2.06 17.72
C ALA A 127 13.80 -2.40 18.64
N GLN A 128 13.71 -2.00 19.91
CA GLN A 128 14.67 -2.42 20.93
C GLN A 128 14.56 -3.92 21.21
N LYS A 129 15.69 -4.63 21.29
CA LYS A 129 15.76 -6.10 21.47
C LYS A 129 14.97 -6.64 22.67
N ARG A 130 14.73 -5.81 23.69
CA ARG A 130 14.09 -6.18 24.97
C ARG A 130 12.56 -6.17 24.92
N THR A 131 11.97 -5.61 23.88
CA THR A 131 10.51 -5.43 23.81
C THR A 131 9.84 -6.70 23.29
N SER A 132 8.64 -7.02 23.77
CA SER A 132 7.83 -8.14 23.27
C SER A 132 7.13 -7.77 21.95
N GLY A 133 6.66 -8.75 21.15
CA GLY A 133 6.24 -8.52 19.75
C GLY A 133 5.23 -7.38 19.52
N ASN A 134 4.25 -7.20 20.41
CA ASN A 134 3.28 -6.09 20.29
C ASN A 134 3.90 -4.74 20.69
N ALA A 135 4.78 -4.72 21.68
CA ALA A 135 5.50 -3.53 22.11
C ALA A 135 6.53 -3.09 21.04
N GLN A 136 7.28 -4.05 20.47
CA GLN A 136 8.21 -3.83 19.35
C GLN A 136 7.53 -3.12 18.20
N GLN A 137 6.35 -3.63 17.79
CA GLN A 137 5.62 -3.06 16.68
C GLN A 137 5.14 -1.63 16.96
N ARG A 138 4.55 -1.39 18.16
CA ARG A 138 4.11 -0.04 18.56
C ARG A 138 5.26 0.94 18.59
N GLU A 139 6.43 0.50 19.05
CA GLU A 139 7.65 1.31 19.03
C GLU A 139 8.03 1.72 17.60
N VAL A 140 8.11 0.77 16.66
CA VAL A 140 8.44 1.04 15.26
C VAL A 140 7.41 1.96 14.60
N VAL A 141 6.12 1.74 14.88
CA VAL A 141 5.04 2.63 14.42
C VAL A 141 5.25 4.05 14.94
N ASN A 142 5.51 4.21 16.24
CA ASN A 142 5.73 5.53 16.84
C ASN A 142 6.97 6.24 16.27
N LYS A 143 8.07 5.51 16.01
CA LYS A 143 9.25 6.05 15.34
C LYS A 143 8.91 6.60 13.97
N TRP A 144 8.17 5.85 13.16
CA TRP A 144 7.69 6.31 11.85
C TRP A 144 6.78 7.55 11.96
N LEU A 145 5.86 7.58 12.93
CA LEU A 145 4.96 8.72 13.12
C LEU A 145 5.71 9.97 13.57
N ASN A 146 6.72 9.83 14.43
CA ASN A 146 7.54 10.95 14.88
C ASN A 146 8.45 11.46 13.75
N TRP A 147 9.12 10.56 13.03
CA TRP A 147 9.88 10.92 11.85
C TRP A 147 9.04 11.71 10.83
N TRP A 148 7.80 11.28 10.57
CA TRP A 148 6.91 12.04 9.68
C TRP A 148 6.55 13.42 10.23
N LYS A 149 6.38 13.60 11.55
CA LYS A 149 6.09 14.93 12.12
C LYS A 149 7.21 15.93 11.81
N GLU A 150 8.45 15.47 11.89
CA GLU A 150 9.66 16.27 11.64
C GLU A 150 9.88 16.51 10.14
N ASN A 151 9.58 15.51 9.30
CA ASN A 151 9.94 15.54 7.88
C ASN A 151 8.79 15.92 6.92
N LYS A 152 7.52 15.99 7.38
CA LYS A 152 6.35 16.25 6.51
C LYS A 152 6.44 17.54 5.69
N THR A 153 7.15 18.56 6.17
CA THR A 153 7.31 19.85 5.46
C THR A 153 8.17 19.70 4.22
N TYR A 154 9.24 18.90 4.29
CA TYR A 154 10.08 18.53 3.16
C TYR A 154 9.25 17.85 2.05
N TYR A 155 8.40 16.89 2.41
CA TYR A 155 7.55 16.14 1.47
C TYR A 155 6.32 16.89 0.96
N LYS A 156 5.87 17.96 1.62
CA LYS A 156 4.78 18.82 1.13
C LYS A 156 5.26 19.82 0.08
N ASN A 157 6.53 20.19 0.13
CA ASN A 157 7.11 21.22 -0.75
C ASN A 157 7.84 20.62 -1.97
N SER A 158 8.17 19.32 -1.96
CA SER A 158 8.91 18.66 -3.04
C SER A 158 7.99 18.07 -4.12
N LYS A 159 7.56 18.90 -5.09
CA LYS A 159 6.86 18.40 -6.29
C LYS A 159 7.74 17.54 -7.22
N ASN A 160 9.05 17.47 -7.02
CA ASN A 160 9.98 16.63 -7.79
C ASN A 160 11.34 16.60 -7.07
N ARG A 161 11.73 15.47 -6.46
CA ARG A 161 13.12 14.96 -6.29
C ARG A 161 13.12 13.75 -5.35
N GLN A 162 13.93 12.75 -5.69
CA GLN A 162 14.14 11.46 -4.98
C GLN A 162 14.62 11.68 -3.53
N PRO A 163 14.38 10.73 -2.61
CA PRO A 163 14.79 10.88 -1.21
C PRO A 163 16.31 10.97 -1.09
N VAL A 164 16.77 11.82 -0.17
CA VAL A 164 18.19 11.96 0.17
C VAL A 164 18.59 10.71 0.94
N SER A 165 19.50 9.93 0.36
CA SER A 165 20.18 8.86 1.08
C SER A 165 20.98 9.46 2.23
N VAL A 166 20.77 8.96 3.45
CA VAL A 166 21.65 9.16 4.61
C VAL A 166 22.30 7.82 4.92
#